data_AF-A0A170U492-F1
#
_entry.id   AF-A0A170U492-F1
#
_cell.length_a   1.000
_cell.length_b   1.000
_cell.length_c   1.000
_cell.angle_alpha   90.00
_cell.angle_beta   90.00
_cell.angle_gamma   90.00
#
_symmetry.space_group_name_H-M   'P 1'
#
loop_
_entity.id
_entity.type
_entity.pdbx_description
1 polymer ?
#
loop_
_entity_poly.entity_id
_entity_poly.type
_entity_poly.pdbx_seq_one_letter_code
_entity_poly.pdbx_strand_id
1 'polypeptide(L)'
;MERFVILVKQIRWHILEKLHKSGVINMEMESLAFAALTHHAGIKSAVICVTIVDRLKGDQIHVPKEVLDEWQVRPQTLVSRYIKKYLQTKR
;
A
#
# COMPACT_ATOMS: atom_id res chain seq x y z
N MET A 1 22.71 -18.31 -5.46
CA MET A 1 21.45 -17.56 -5.55
C MET A 1 21.76 -16.23 -6.22
N GLU A 2 21.51 -16.12 -7.53
CA GLU A 2 21.84 -14.91 -8.29
C GLU A 2 20.75 -13.86 -8.07
N ARG A 3 21.15 -12.63 -7.72
CA ARG A 3 20.25 -11.48 -7.63
C ARG A 3 20.25 -10.81 -9.01
N PHE A 4 19.16 -10.97 -9.76
CA PHE A 4 19.05 -10.38 -11.10
C PHE A 4 18.53 -8.95 -11.03
N VAL A 5 19.29 -8.02 -11.63
CA VAL A 5 18.84 -6.65 -11.92
C VAL A 5 19.00 -6.45 -13.43
N ILE A 6 17.87 -6.42 -14.13
CA ILE A 6 17.83 -6.30 -15.61
C ILE A 6 17.66 -4.84 -16.03
N LEU A 7 17.14 -3.99 -15.15
CA LEU A 7 16.86 -2.58 -15.42
C LEU A 7 17.85 -1.65 -14.71
N VAL A 8 18.31 -0.62 -15.42
CA VAL A 8 19.13 0.45 -14.83
C VAL A 8 18.27 1.46 -14.06
N LYS A 9 18.87 2.15 -13.10
CA LYS A 9 18.19 3.13 -12.23
C LYS A 9 17.36 4.15 -13.03
N GLN A 10 17.89 4.71 -14.11
CA GLN A 10 17.20 5.73 -14.91
C GLN A 10 15.88 5.25 -15.51
N ILE A 11 15.85 4.02 -16.05
CA ILE A 11 14.64 3.44 -16.65
C ILE A 11 13.59 3.20 -15.56
N ARG A 12 14.01 2.67 -14.41
CA ARG A 12 13.13 2.51 -13.25
C ARG A 12 12.50 3.83 -12.81
N TRP A 13 13.29 4.90 -12.71
CA TRP A 13 12.79 6.23 -12.36
C TRP A 13 11.70 6.71 -13.29
N HIS A 14 11.91 6.58 -14.61
CA HIS A 14 10.92 6.97 -15.60
C HIS A 14 9.61 6.19 -15.46
N ILE A 15 9.67 4.89 -15.15
CA ILE A 15 8.49 4.06 -14.89
C ILE A 15 7.76 4.54 -13.64
N LEU A 16 8.47 4.76 -12.54
CA LEU A 16 7.85 5.22 -11.29
C LEU A 16 7.22 6.61 -11.42
N GLU A 17 7.87 7.54 -12.13
CA GLU A 17 7.30 8.85 -12.44
C GLU A 17 6.04 8.73 -13.30
N LYS A 18 6.05 7.85 -14.31
CA LYS A 18 4.89 7.62 -15.15
C LYS A 18 3.71 7.08 -14.32
N LEU A 19 3.96 6.10 -13.45
CA LEU A 19 2.94 5.56 -12.54
C LEU A 19 2.38 6.65 -11.61
N HIS A 20 3.24 7.48 -11.03
CA HIS A 20 2.83 8.58 -10.18
C HIS A 20 1.98 9.62 -10.93
N LYS A 21 2.38 9.97 -12.17
CA LYS A 21 1.59 10.84 -13.06
C LYS A 21 0.24 10.23 -13.44
N SER A 22 0.11 8.91 -13.44
CA SER A 22 -1.15 8.19 -13.63
C SER A 22 -1.99 8.05 -12.35
N GLY A 23 -1.57 8.65 -11.23
CA GLY A 23 -2.30 8.64 -9.96
C GLY A 23 -1.98 7.48 -9.02
N VAL A 24 -0.97 6.66 -9.33
CA VAL A 24 -0.51 5.58 -8.44
C VAL A 24 0.30 6.18 -7.29
N ILE A 25 -0.20 6.03 -6.06
CA ILE A 25 0.41 6.59 -4.85
C ILE A 25 1.14 5.55 -3.97
N ASN A 26 0.86 4.26 -4.17
CA ASN A 26 1.49 3.15 -3.46
C ASN A 26 1.57 1.90 -4.35
N MET A 27 2.32 0.89 -3.91
CA MET A 27 2.43 -0.41 -4.56
C MET A 27 2.40 -1.51 -3.51
N GLU A 28 1.60 -2.54 -3.74
CA GLU A 28 1.46 -3.76 -2.94
C GLU A 28 1.14 -4.93 -3.88
N MET A 29 0.80 -6.12 -3.38
CA MET A 29 0.74 -7.34 -4.21
C MET A 29 -0.62 -8.05 -4.16
N GLU A 30 -1.57 -7.58 -3.36
CA GLU A 30 -2.78 -8.32 -3.01
C GLU A 30 -4.07 -7.65 -3.52
N SER A 31 -4.06 -6.33 -3.70
CA SER A 31 -5.27 -5.52 -3.90
C SER A 31 -6.00 -5.86 -5.19
N LEU A 32 -5.28 -6.19 -6.27
CA LEU A 32 -5.88 -6.51 -7.56
C LEU A 32 -6.76 -7.76 -7.46
N ALA A 33 -6.22 -8.85 -6.91
CA ALA A 33 -6.96 -10.09 -6.74
C ALA A 33 -8.11 -9.91 -5.74
N PHE A 34 -7.85 -9.23 -4.62
CA PHE A 34 -8.87 -8.95 -3.60
C PHE A 34 -10.06 -8.13 -4.16
N ALA A 35 -9.78 -7.06 -4.90
CA ALA A 35 -10.79 -6.22 -5.51
C ALA A 35 -11.61 -6.99 -6.56
N ALA A 36 -10.94 -7.76 -7.43
CA ALA A 36 -11.61 -8.55 -8.44
C ALA A 36 -12.58 -9.58 -7.84
N LEU A 37 -12.13 -10.32 -6.82
CA LEU A 37 -12.93 -11.35 -6.15
C LEU A 37 -14.12 -10.76 -5.40
N THR A 38 -13.90 -9.69 -4.63
CA THR A 38 -14.97 -9.05 -3.84
C THR A 38 -16.01 -8.36 -4.72
N HIS A 39 -15.57 -7.70 -5.80
CA HIS A 39 -16.46 -7.16 -6.82
C HIS A 39 -17.32 -8.25 -7.47
N HIS A 40 -16.71 -9.39 -7.85
CA HIS A 40 -17.44 -10.51 -8.42
C HIS A 40 -18.48 -11.11 -7.45
N ALA A 41 -18.17 -11.14 -6.15
CA ALA A 41 -19.09 -11.62 -5.12
C ALA A 41 -20.17 -10.61 -4.69
N GLY A 42 -20.18 -9.39 -5.25
CA GLY A 42 -21.11 -8.33 -4.83
C GLY A 42 -20.84 -7.76 -3.43
N ILE A 43 -19.62 -7.93 -2.91
CA ILE A 43 -19.21 -7.50 -1.57
C ILE A 43 -18.54 -6.12 -1.66
N LYS A 44 -19.05 -5.15 -0.89
CA LYS A 44 -18.36 -3.85 -0.72
C LYS A 44 -17.04 -4.06 0.01
N SER A 45 -15.95 -3.69 -0.63
CA SER A 45 -14.59 -3.89 -0.11
C SER A 45 -13.76 -2.60 -0.22
N ALA A 46 -12.70 -2.55 0.58
CA ALA A 46 -11.71 -1.47 0.56
C ALA A 46 -10.35 -2.04 0.98
N VAL A 47 -9.28 -1.45 0.45
CA VAL A 47 -7.90 -1.78 0.82
C VAL A 47 -7.29 -0.57 1.49
N ILE A 48 -6.71 -0.76 2.68
CA ILE A 48 -6.05 0.29 3.45
C ILE A 48 -4.62 -0.18 3.71
N CYS A 49 -3.65 0.53 3.14
CA CYS A 49 -2.23 0.25 3.30
C CYS A 49 -1.51 1.43 3.95
N VAL A 50 -0.38 1.14 4.59
CA VAL A 50 0.60 2.15 5.00
C VAL A 50 1.82 2.07 4.08
N THR A 51 2.34 3.21 3.66
CA THR A 51 3.58 3.27 2.87
C THR A 51 4.78 3.28 3.81
N ILE A 52 5.65 2.29 3.69
CA ILE A 52 6.86 2.15 4.53
C ILE A 52 8.15 2.64 3.85
N VAL A 53 8.09 2.89 2.55
CA VAL A 53 9.21 3.42 1.76
C VAL A 53 8.72 4.28 0.61
N ASP A 54 9.36 5.43 0.43
CA ASP A 54 9.17 6.27 -0.75
C ASP A 54 10.07 5.76 -1.88
N ARG A 55 9.45 5.03 -2.82
CA ARG A 55 10.15 4.44 -3.98
C ARG A 55 10.72 5.49 -4.94
N LEU A 56 10.27 6.74 -4.83
CA LEU A 56 10.84 7.88 -5.53
C LEU A 56 12.02 8.50 -4.78
N LYS A 57 12.53 7.88 -3.71
CA LYS A 57 13.75 8.29 -3.00
C LYS A 57 14.72 7.14 -2.77
N GLY A 58 14.23 5.91 -2.71
CA GLY A 58 15.07 4.73 -2.56
C GLY A 58 14.26 3.44 -2.54
N ASP A 59 14.95 2.30 -2.52
CA ASP A 59 14.31 0.99 -2.45
C ASP A 59 14.39 0.35 -1.07
N GLN A 60 15.36 0.79 -0.25
CA GLN A 60 15.60 0.22 1.07
C GLN A 60 14.87 1.03 2.14
N ILE A 61 14.43 0.31 3.16
CA ILE A 61 13.81 0.91 4.35
C ILE A 61 14.95 1.31 5.30
N HIS A 62 15.03 2.59 5.62
CA HIS A 62 16.11 3.14 6.46
C HIS A 62 15.65 3.59 7.85
N VAL A 63 14.35 3.51 8.12
CA VAL A 63 13.79 3.93 9.40
C VAL A 63 14.06 2.89 10.50
N PRO A 64 14.20 3.32 11.77
CA PRO A 64 14.32 2.41 12.90
C PRO A 64 13.11 1.47 13.02
N LYS A 65 13.33 0.31 13.66
CA LYS A 65 12.29 -0.71 13.83
C LYS A 65 11.07 -0.15 14.58
N GLU A 66 11.31 0.66 15.60
CA GLU A 66 10.28 1.26 16.44
C GLU A 66 9.33 2.14 15.61
N VAL A 67 9.86 2.83 14.61
CA VAL A 67 9.08 3.66 13.67
C VAL A 67 8.26 2.79 12.72
N LEU A 68 8.83 1.68 12.24
CA LEU A 68 8.08 0.72 11.41
C LEU A 68 6.95 0.06 12.18
N ASP A 69 7.20 -0.31 13.44
CA ASP A 69 6.19 -0.91 14.31
C ASP A 69 5.03 0.07 14.54
N GLU A 70 5.32 1.36 14.74
CA GLU A 70 4.30 2.41 14.82
C GLU A 70 3.49 2.52 13.52
N TRP A 71 4.15 2.52 12.36
CA TRP A 71 3.48 2.67 11.07
C TRP A 71 2.56 1.50 10.73
N GLN A 72 2.97 0.28 11.03
CA GLN A 72 2.21 -0.95 10.77
C GLN A 72 0.85 -0.97 11.50
N VAL A 73 0.72 -0.30 12.65
CA VAL A 73 -0.52 -0.24 13.43
C VAL A 73 -1.52 0.79 12.88
N ARG A 74 -1.08 1.73 12.02
CA ARG A 74 -1.92 2.82 11.51
C ARG A 74 -3.14 2.34 10.71
N PRO A 75 -3.03 1.40 9.75
CA PRO A 75 -4.20 0.87 9.03
C PRO A 75 -5.21 0.22 9.97
N GLN A 76 -4.75 -0.58 10.94
CA GLN A 76 -5.60 -1.26 11.91
C GLN A 76 -6.36 -0.24 12.76
N THR A 77 -5.66 0.78 13.27
CA THR A 77 -6.25 1.87 14.05
C THR A 77 -7.35 2.60 13.28
N LEU A 78 -7.09 2.91 11.99
CA LEU A 78 -8.06 3.57 11.13
C LEU A 78 -9.31 2.72 10.95
N VAL A 79 -9.14 1.43 10.62
CA VAL A 79 -10.24 0.50 10.40
C VAL A 79 -11.04 0.27 11.68
N SER A 80 -10.39 0.09 12.83
CA SER A 80 -11.07 -0.06 14.12
C SER A 80 -11.92 1.18 14.46
N ARG A 81 -11.42 2.39 14.21
CA ARG A 81 -12.17 3.63 14.40
C ARG A 81 -13.38 3.72 13.46
N TYR A 82 -13.20 3.35 12.19
CA TYR A 82 -14.29 3.32 11.21
C TYR A 82 -15.39 2.33 11.63
N ILE A 83 -15.03 1.10 12.02
CA ILE A 83 -15.96 0.08 12.50
C ILE A 83 -16.72 0.58 13.73
N LYS A 84 -16.02 1.14 14.72
CA LYS A 84 -16.65 1.68 15.94
C LYS A 84 -17.68 2.76 15.60
N LYS A 85 -17.33 3.71 14.73
CA LYS A 85 -18.26 4.76 14.29
C LYS A 85 -19.46 4.17 13.55
N TYR A 86 -19.21 3.24 12.63
CA TYR A 86 -20.28 2.58 11.88
C TYR A 86 -21.29 1.91 12.81
N LEU A 87 -20.82 1.12 13.78
CA LEU A 87 -21.69 0.43 14.74
C LEU A 87 -22.47 1.38 15.66
N GLN A 88 -21.93 2.56 15.95
CA GLN A 88 -22.63 3.59 16.74
C GLN A 88 -23.71 4.32 15.94
N THR A 89 -23.47 4.55 14.65
CA THR A 89 -24.41 5.26 13.77
C THR A 89 -25.51 4.36 13.22
N LYS A 90 -25.27 3.04 13.11
CA LYS A 90 -26.23 2.09 12.53
C LYS A 90 -27.39 1.67 13.45
N ARG A 91 -27.77 2.50 14.43
CA ARG A 91 -28.99 2.29 15.21
C ARG A 91 -30.24 2.49 14.34
#